data_AF-A0AAU8LWW8-F1
#
_entry.id   AF-A0AAU8LWW8-F1
#
_cell.length_a   1.000
_cell.length_b   1.000
_cell.length_c   1.000
_cell.angle_alpha   90.00
_cell.angle_beta   90.00
_cell.angle_gamma   90.00
#
_symmetry.space_group_name_H-M   'P 1'
#
loop_
_entity.id
_entity.type
_entity.pdbx_description
1 polymer ?
#
loop_
_entity_poly.entity_id
_entity_poly.type
_entity_poly.pdbx_seq_one_letter_code
_entity_poly.pdbx_strand_id
1 'polypeptide(L)' 'MNLIEVRAAQNGTLPFTQNTIYKLHSQKRYPNIIFKVCGKLVFDMDEYQAEAERCRKKSVEQAKQVRQCAQV' A
#
# COMPACT_ATOMS: atom_id res chain seq x y z
N MET A 1 -11.83 3.28 7.62
CA MET A 1 -10.46 3.75 7.86
C MET A 1 -9.90 2.99 9.05
N ASN A 2 -9.29 1.84 8.77
CA ASN A 2 -8.57 1.04 9.74
C ASN A 2 -7.13 1.58 9.87
N LEU A 3 -6.95 2.48 10.83
CA LEU A 3 -5.68 3.15 11.07
C LEU A 3 -4.89 2.44 12.17
N ILE A 4 -3.67 2.06 11.84
CA ILE A 4 -2.77 1.36 12.75
C ILE A 4 -1.56 2.26 13.04
N GLU A 5 -1.30 2.53 14.31
CA GLU A 5 -0.08 3.21 14.73
C GLU A 5 1.13 2.28 14.49
N VAL A 6 2.08 2.74 13.68
CA VAL A 6 3.20 1.92 13.19
C VAL A 6 4.12 1.45 14.34
N ARG A 7 4.24 2.25 15.40
CA ARG A 7 5.07 1.93 16.57
C ARG A 7 4.39 0.95 17.54
N ALA A 8 3.06 0.91 17.55
CA ALA A 8 2.27 0.06 18.44
C ALA A 8 1.83 -1.25 17.76
N ALA A 9 2.04 -1.37 16.45
CA ALA A 9 1.69 -2.56 15.69
C ALA A 9 2.49 -3.78 16.17
N GLN A 10 1.80 -4.90 16.34
CA GLN A 10 2.43 -6.18 16.62
C GLN A 10 3.03 -6.76 15.34
N ASN A 11 4.01 -7.66 15.50
CA ASN A 11 4.60 -8.36 14.37
C ASN A 11 3.52 -9.15 13.61
N GLY A 12 3.40 -8.90 12.31
CA GLY A 12 2.41 -9.55 11.44
C GLY A 12 1.10 -8.79 11.23
N THR A 13 0.86 -7.68 11.95
CA THR A 13 -0.35 -6.86 11.72
C THR A 13 -0.22 -5.95 10.50
N LEU A 14 1.00 -5.52 10.17
CA LEU A 14 1.30 -4.65 9.04
C LEU A 14 1.94 -5.44 7.88
N PRO A 15 1.68 -5.05 6.63
CA PRO A 15 2.25 -5.72 5.44
C PRO A 15 3.75 -5.49 5.30
N PHE A 16 4.31 -4.49 5.98
CA PHE A 16 5.72 -4.14 5.94
C PHE A 16 6.30 -4.02 7.35
N THR A 17 7.61 -4.19 7.46
CA THR A 17 8.32 -3.93 8.71
C THR A 17 8.26 -2.44 9.05
N GLN A 18 8.26 -2.13 10.34
CA GLN A 18 8.29 -0.75 10.85
C GLN A 18 9.35 0.10 10.15
N ASN A 19 10.59 -0.37 10.07
CA ASN A 19 11.70 0.35 9.43
C ASN A 19 11.41 0.66 7.94
N THR A 20 10.75 -0.25 7.23
CA THR A 20 10.35 -0.05 5.84
C THR A 20 9.31 1.06 5.73
N ILE A 21 8.31 1.06 6.61
CA ILE A 21 7.24 2.07 6.62
C ILE A 21 7.82 3.47 6.90
N TYR A 22 8.73 3.58 7.86
CA TYR A 22 9.44 4.84 8.13
C TYR A 22 10.24 5.33 6.92
N LYS A 23 10.91 4.42 6.20
CA LYS A 23 11.64 4.74 4.96
C LYS A 23 10.70 5.15 3.82
N LEU A 24 9.57 4.47 3.66
CA LEU A 24 8.57 4.84 2.63
C LEU A 24 7.98 6.22 2.92
N HIS A 25 7.68 6.51 4.18
CA HIS A 25 7.22 7.83 4.61
C HIS A 25 8.27 8.92 4.35
N SER A 26 9.56 8.70 4.67
CA SER A 26 10.60 9.69 4.42
C SER A 26 10.81 9.97 2.92
N GLN A 27 10.56 8.96 2.07
CA GLN A 27 10.56 9.09 0.61
C GLN A 27 9.25 9.65 0.04
N LYS A 28 8.28 10.01 0.89
CA LYS A 28 6.93 10.47 0.51
C LYS A 28 6.21 9.50 -0.44
N ARG A 29 6.50 8.20 -0.32
CA ARG A 29 5.81 7.15 -1.10
C ARG A 29 4.53 6.78 -0.38
N TYR A 30 3.44 6.70 -1.15
CA TYR A 30 2.11 6.35 -0.65
C TYR A 30 1.57 7.29 0.45
N PRO A 31 1.48 8.61 0.19
CA PRO A 31 1.07 9.60 1.21
C PRO A 31 -0.35 9.39 1.74
N ASN A 32 -1.23 8.75 0.96
CA ASN A 32 -2.60 8.45 1.38
C ASN A 32 -2.68 7.21 2.29
N ILE A 33 -1.63 6.38 2.31
CA ILE A 33 -1.56 5.14 3.12
C ILE A 33 -0.71 5.37 4.37
N ILE A 34 0.41 6.09 4.23
CA ILE A 34 1.36 6.31 5.31
C ILE A 34 1.46 7.81 5.60
N PHE A 35 0.89 8.24 6.72
CA PHE A 35 0.84 9.65 7.10
C PHE A 35 0.98 9.85 8.60
N LYS A 36 1.20 11.11 9.01
CA LYS A 36 1.33 11.48 10.42
C LYS A 36 0.03 12.08 10.95
N VAL A 37 -0.38 11.62 12.13
CA VAL A 37 -1.49 12.20 12.91
C VAL A 37 -0.98 12.47 14.31
N CYS A 38 -1.09 13.72 14.77
CA CYS A 38 -0.64 14.13 16.10
C CYS A 38 0.80 13.69 16.44
N GLY A 39 1.72 13.78 15.48
CA GLY A 39 3.13 13.38 15.63
C GLY A 39 3.40 11.88 15.55
N LYS A 40 2.36 11.04 15.48
CA LYS A 40 2.47 9.59 15.34
C LYS A 40 2.35 9.17 13.88
N LEU A 41 3.16 8.21 13.47
CA LEU A 41 3.08 7.63 12.12
C LEU A 41 1.98 6.55 12.13
N VAL A 42 1.00 6.71 11.25
CA VAL A 42 -0.10 5.76 11.08
C VAL A 42 -0.06 5.14 9.69
N PHE A 43 -0.59 3.93 9.60
CA PHE A 43 -0.77 3.19 8.37
C PHE A 43 -2.26 2.91 8.17
N ASP A 44 -2.81 3.32 7.04
CA ASP A 44 -4.19 3.01 6.65
C ASP A 44 -4.24 1.68 5.90
N MET A 45 -4.79 0.66 6.58
CA MET A 45 -4.94 -0.67 6.01
C MET A 45 -6.03 -0.74 4.95
N ASP A 46 -7.09 0.06 5.06
CA ASP A 46 -8.19 0.03 4.11
C ASP A 46 -7.72 0.62 2.77
N GLU A 47 -7.01 1.76 2.81
CA GLU A 47 -6.46 2.38 1.61
C GLU A 47 -5.39 1.50 0.96
N TYR A 48 -4.58 0.80 1.77
CA TYR A 48 -3.63 -0.19 1.26
C TYR A 48 -4.33 -1.31 0.48
N GLN A 49 -5.40 -1.89 1.04
CA GLN A 49 -6.16 -2.95 0.39
C GLN A 49 -6.83 -2.45 -0.89
N ALA A 50 -7.43 -1.26 -0.86
CA ALA A 50 -8.03 -0.64 -2.04
C ALA A 50 -7.00 -0.44 -3.16
N GLU A 51 -5.80 0.06 -2.83
CA GLU A 51 -4.73 0.24 -3.81
C GLU A 51 -4.21 -1.10 -4.35
N ALA A 52 -4.07 -2.12 -3.50
CA ALA A 52 -3.67 -3.46 -3.91
C ALA A 52 -4.68 -4.06 -4.91
N GLU A 53 -5.98 -3.89 -4.67
CA GLU A 53 -7.01 -4.33 -5.59
C GLU A 53 -6.99 -3.56 -6.91
N ARG A 54 -6.80 -2.23 -6.86
CA ARG A 54 -6.67 -1.40 -8.06
C ARG A 54 -5.47 -1.84 -8.91
N CYS A 55 -4.32 -2.06 -8.28
CA CYS A 55 -3.13 -2.59 -8.95
C CYS A 55 -3.39 -3.96 -9.58
N ARG A 56 -4.01 -4.88 -8.85
CA ARG A 56 -4.37 -6.21 -9.38
C ARG A 56 -5.26 -6.12 -10.61
N LYS A 57 -6.32 -5.30 -10.57
CA LYS A 57 -7.23 -5.11 -11.71
C LYS A 57 -6.49 -4.57 -12.93
N LYS A 58 -5.63 -3.56 -12.75
CA LYS A 58 -4.80 -2.99 -13.84
C LYS A 58 -3.86 -4.03 -14.45
N SER A 59 -3.19 -4.85 -13.64
CA SER A 59 -2.30 -5.90 -14.14
C SER A 59 -3.04 -6.95 -14.96
N VAL A 60 -4.24 -7.36 -14.52
CA VAL A 60 -5.08 -8.32 -15.27
C VAL A 60 -5.55 -7.72 -16.60
N GLU A 61 -5.94 -6.45 -16.61
CA GLU A 61 -6.37 -5.75 -17.82
C GLU A 61 -5.22 -5.62 -18.83
N GLN A 62 -4.04 -5.22 -18.38
CA GLN A 62 -2.84 -5.16 -19.21
C GLN A 62 -2.48 -6.54 -19.79
N ALA A 63 -2.53 -7.60 -18.98
CA ALA A 63 -2.27 -8.96 -19.46
C ALA A 63 -3.26 -9.40 -20.55
N LYS A 64 -4.54 -9.02 -20.44
CA LYS A 64 -5.55 -9.27 -21.48
C LYS A 64 -5.21 -8.53 -22.77
N GLN A 65 -4.82 -7.26 -22.68
CA GLN A 65 -4.43 -6.45 -23.85
C GLN A 65 -3.20 -7.04 -24.55
N VAL A 66 -2.17 -7.42 -23.80
CA VAL A 66 -0.96 -8.04 -24.36
C VAL A 66 -1.30 -9.36 -25.07
N ARG A 67 -2.14 -10.21 -24.46
CA ARG A 67 -2.58 -11.46 -25.08
C ARG A 67 -3.34 -11.22 -26.38
N GLN A 68 -4.20 -10.21 -26.43
CA GLN A 68 -4.96 -9.87 -27.63
C GLN A 68 -4.04 -9.37 -28.76
N CYS A 69 -3.06 -8.51 -28.45
CA CYS A 69 -2.08 -8.04 -29.43
C CYS A 69 -1.15 -9.14 -29.94
N ALA A 70 -0.84 -10.15 -29.13
CA ALA A 70 0.03 -11.27 -29.51
C ALA A 70 -0.66 -12.37 -30.35
N GLN A 71 -1.99 -12.29 -30.52
CA GLN A 71 -2.78 -13.24 -31.33
C GLN A 71 -3.09 -12.72 -32.75
N VAL A 72 -2.54 -11.56 -33.13
CA VAL A 72 -2.58 -10.99 -34.47
C VAL A 72 -1.21 -11.19 -35.13
#